data_AF-A0A7C4DPD3-F1
#
_entry.id   AF-A0A7C4DPD3-F1
#
_cell.length_a   1.000
_cell.length_b   1.000
_cell.length_c   1.000
_cell.angle_alpha   90.00
_cell.angle_beta   90.00
_cell.angle_gamma   90.00
#
_symmetry.space_group_name_H-M   'P 1'
#
loop_
_entity.id
_entity.type
_entity.pdbx_description
1 polymer ?
#
loop_
_entity_poly.entity_id
_entity_poly.type
_entity_poly.pdbx_seq_one_letter_code
_entity_poly.pdbx_strand_id
1 'polypeptide(L)'
;MSAVELSLAKLIEAIRRNEVDKLREELSRVERISMIVYKLPWFELKVRAPDKRLVMLNQGILNRLEYALLKTTVEAAKNGRLPVFKDIANAAGDYKASAKYLVMLADMGYVVFPDPAKAAKLREAVKAVSESRYRRCILKALDLPVVLNINVLESSAVKVDCTFRSGKLSCNFYSHNEERERAKLQVNIFNEYI
;
A
#
# COMPACT_ATOMS: atom_id res chain seq x y z
N MET A 1 -8.43 16.90 -26.65
CA MET A 1 -9.01 16.53 -25.34
C MET A 1 -7.88 16.27 -24.37
N SER A 2 -7.76 17.03 -23.29
CA SER A 2 -6.72 16.81 -22.27
C SER A 2 -7.18 15.71 -21.30
N ALA A 3 -6.56 14.53 -21.39
CA ALA A 3 -6.70 13.48 -20.39
C ALA A 3 -5.58 13.62 -19.37
N VAL A 4 -5.92 13.60 -18.08
CA VAL A 4 -4.91 13.60 -17.00
C VAL A 4 -4.75 12.18 -16.50
N GLU A 5 -3.51 11.70 -16.46
CA GLU A 5 -3.17 10.46 -15.77
C GLU A 5 -2.87 10.76 -14.30
N LEU A 6 -3.50 10.01 -13.41
CA LEU A 6 -3.32 10.14 -11.97
C LEU A 6 -2.81 8.81 -11.40
N SER A 7 -1.63 8.84 -10.80
CA SER A 7 -0.98 7.68 -10.19
C SER A 7 -0.52 8.00 -8.77
N LEU A 8 -0.24 6.96 -7.97
CA LEU A 8 0.25 7.17 -6.60
C LEU A 8 1.59 7.92 -6.61
N ALA A 9 2.42 7.71 -7.65
CA ALA A 9 3.66 8.43 -7.84
C ALA A 9 3.40 9.93 -8.05
N LYS A 10 2.46 10.28 -8.93
CA LYS A 10 2.04 11.69 -9.16
C LYS A 10 1.50 12.33 -7.88
N LEU A 11 0.69 11.61 -7.10
CA LEU A 11 0.19 12.10 -5.80
C LEU A 11 1.32 12.34 -4.80
N ILE A 12 2.23 11.37 -4.64
CA ILE A 12 3.38 11.47 -3.74
C ILE A 12 4.28 12.65 -4.14
N GLU A 13 4.52 12.85 -5.43
CA GLU A 13 5.31 13.96 -5.96
C GLU A 13 4.64 15.31 -5.65
N ALA A 14 3.34 15.43 -5.93
CA ALA A 14 2.58 16.64 -5.62
C ALA A 14 2.61 16.96 -4.12
N ILE A 15 2.49 15.96 -3.25
CA ILE A 15 2.59 16.12 -1.79
C ILE A 15 3.98 16.61 -1.39
N ARG A 16 5.05 15.99 -1.91
CA ARG A 16 6.43 16.37 -1.59
C ARG A 16 6.75 17.80 -2.02
N ARG A 17 6.15 18.27 -3.11
CA ARG A 17 6.31 19.64 -3.61
C ARG A 17 5.35 20.65 -2.98
N ASN A 18 4.44 20.21 -2.11
CA ASN A 18 3.35 21.03 -1.57
C ASN A 18 2.46 21.63 -2.69
N GLU A 19 2.14 20.83 -3.71
CA GLU A 19 1.40 21.21 -4.92
C GLU A 19 0.07 20.44 -5.06
N VAL A 20 -0.48 19.93 -3.95
CA VAL A 20 -1.76 19.19 -3.95
C VAL A 20 -2.91 20.05 -4.47
N ASP A 21 -2.95 21.34 -4.13
CA ASP A 21 -4.01 22.23 -4.62
C ASP A 21 -3.90 22.51 -6.11
N LYS A 22 -2.67 22.55 -6.65
CA LYS A 22 -2.47 22.63 -8.12
C LYS A 22 -2.95 21.35 -8.80
N LEU A 23 -2.70 20.19 -8.20
CA LEU A 23 -3.20 18.91 -8.69
C LEU A 23 -4.74 18.88 -8.67
N ARG A 24 -5.38 19.35 -7.59
CA ARG A 24 -6.85 19.47 -7.51
C ARG A 24 -7.41 20.36 -8.63
N GLU A 25 -6.80 21.52 -8.83
CA GLU A 25 -7.20 22.46 -9.87
C GLU A 25 -7.05 21.84 -11.26
N GLU A 26 -5.93 21.17 -11.54
CA GLU A 26 -5.71 20.40 -12.78
C GLU A 26 -6.83 19.37 -13.00
N LEU A 27 -7.14 18.56 -11.98
CA LEU A 27 -8.17 17.51 -12.04
C LEU A 27 -9.58 18.11 -12.25
N SER A 28 -9.88 19.28 -11.70
CA SER A 28 -11.19 19.94 -11.85
C SER A 28 -11.46 20.50 -13.25
N ARG A 29 -10.40 20.74 -14.05
CA ARG A 29 -10.49 21.36 -15.37
C ARG A 29 -10.64 20.34 -16.51
N VAL A 30 -10.50 19.05 -16.21
CA VAL A 30 -10.52 17.99 -17.21
C VAL A 30 -11.76 17.12 -17.11
N GLU A 31 -12.27 16.71 -18.28
CA GLU A 31 -13.48 15.89 -18.36
C GLU A 31 -13.21 14.41 -18.04
N ARG A 32 -11.99 13.92 -18.28
CA ARG A 32 -11.61 12.52 -18.10
C ARG A 32 -10.26 12.41 -17.39
N ILE A 33 -10.24 11.61 -16.33
CA ILE A 33 -9.04 11.28 -15.56
C ILE A 33 -8.83 9.77 -15.68
N SER A 34 -7.63 9.36 -16.09
CA SER A 34 -7.25 7.96 -16.10
C SER A 34 -6.45 7.67 -14.83
N MET A 35 -7.04 6.96 -13.89
CA MET A 35 -6.36 6.61 -12.65
C MET A 35 -5.63 5.28 -12.79
N ILE A 36 -4.34 5.27 -12.41
CA ILE A 36 -3.50 4.08 -12.36
C ILE A 36 -3.76 3.36 -11.03
N VAL A 37 -4.37 2.18 -11.13
CA VAL A 37 -4.62 1.27 -10.01
C VAL A 37 -3.56 0.18 -10.01
N TYR A 38 -2.76 0.13 -8.96
CA TYR A 38 -1.71 -0.87 -8.84
C TYR A 38 -2.28 -2.22 -8.40
N LYS A 39 -1.84 -3.31 -9.03
CA LYS A 39 -2.22 -4.66 -8.62
C LYS A 39 -1.17 -5.24 -7.68
N LEU A 40 -1.24 -4.87 -6.40
CA LEU A 40 -0.51 -5.62 -5.38
C LEU A 40 -1.08 -7.04 -5.33
N PRO A 41 -0.23 -8.07 -5.33
CA PRO A 41 -0.73 -9.42 -5.44
C PRO A 41 -1.42 -9.87 -4.15
N TRP A 42 -2.59 -10.49 -4.31
CA TRP A 42 -3.37 -11.09 -3.24
C TRP A 42 -3.15 -12.59 -3.29
N PHE A 43 -2.64 -13.14 -2.20
CA PHE A 43 -2.30 -14.55 -2.09
C PHE A 43 -3.01 -15.18 -0.91
N GLU A 44 -3.07 -16.51 -0.91
CA GLU A 44 -3.37 -17.28 0.29
C GLU A 44 -2.24 -17.14 1.34
N LEU A 45 -2.21 -15.99 1.99
CA LEU A 45 -1.29 -15.73 3.08
C LEU A 45 -1.73 -16.53 4.30
N LYS A 46 -0.80 -17.32 4.84
CA LYS A 46 -1.01 -18.04 6.09
C LYS A 46 -0.14 -17.43 7.18
N VAL A 47 -0.75 -17.09 8.31
CA VAL A 47 -0.08 -16.60 9.51
C VAL A 47 -0.26 -17.59 10.65
N ARG A 48 0.73 -17.67 11.54
CA ARG A 48 0.64 -18.53 12.72
C ARG A 48 -0.13 -17.81 13.84
N ALA A 49 -1.26 -18.37 14.21
CA ALA A 49 -2.06 -17.93 15.34
C ALA A 49 -1.37 -18.27 16.69
N PRO A 50 -1.77 -17.64 17.80
CA PRO A 50 -1.19 -17.90 19.12
C PRO A 50 -1.27 -19.36 19.56
N ASP A 51 -2.30 -20.09 19.11
CA ASP A 51 -2.51 -21.52 19.32
C ASP A 51 -1.65 -22.42 18.40
N LYS A 52 -0.69 -21.82 17.69
CA LYS A 52 0.24 -22.45 16.73
C LYS A 52 -0.40 -22.96 15.44
N ARG A 53 -1.71 -22.82 15.23
CA ARG A 53 -2.33 -23.18 13.93
C ARG A 53 -1.97 -22.17 12.86
N LEU A 54 -1.94 -22.63 11.60
CA LEU A 54 -1.84 -21.74 10.45
C LEU A 54 -3.25 -21.29 10.05
N VAL A 55 -3.47 -19.98 10.05
CA VAL A 55 -4.74 -19.37 9.67
C VAL A 55 -4.52 -18.65 8.36
N MET A 56 -5.40 -18.93 7.38
CA MET A 56 -5.42 -18.22 6.11
C MET A 56 -6.01 -16.83 6.32
N LEU A 57 -5.35 -15.81 5.79
CA LEU A 57 -5.87 -14.45 5.79
C LEU A 57 -7.02 -14.36 4.78
N ASN A 58 -8.13 -13.78 5.23
CA ASN A 58 -9.26 -13.51 4.34
C ASN A 58 -9.03 -12.21 3.54
N GLN A 59 -9.90 -11.98 2.55
CA GLN A 59 -9.82 -10.83 1.67
C GLN A 59 -9.92 -9.49 2.40
N GLY A 60 -10.74 -9.40 3.46
CA GLY A 60 -10.86 -8.18 4.27
C GLY A 60 -9.54 -7.79 4.94
N ILE A 61 -8.78 -8.77 5.43
CA ILE A 61 -7.45 -8.52 6.01
C ILE A 61 -6.46 -8.08 4.93
N LEU A 62 -6.46 -8.72 3.75
CA LEU A 62 -5.60 -8.32 2.63
C LEU A 62 -5.87 -6.89 2.18
N ASN A 63 -7.15 -6.51 2.04
CA ASN A 63 -7.54 -5.12 1.75
C ASN A 63 -6.99 -4.16 2.80
N ARG A 64 -7.14 -4.48 4.08
CA ARG A 64 -6.65 -3.62 5.16
C ARG A 64 -5.13 -3.47 5.14
N LEU A 65 -4.39 -4.53 4.82
CA LEU A 65 -2.94 -4.51 4.69
C LEU A 65 -2.47 -3.66 3.51
N GLU A 66 -3.12 -3.81 2.34
CA GLU A 66 -2.84 -2.99 1.16
C GLU A 66 -3.13 -1.51 1.44
N TYR A 67 -4.29 -1.21 2.02
CA TYR A 67 -4.67 0.15 2.40
C TYR A 67 -3.65 0.75 3.36
N ALA A 68 -3.26 0.01 4.41
CA ALA A 68 -2.26 0.46 5.37
C ALA A 68 -0.91 0.77 4.72
N LEU A 69 -0.42 -0.09 3.82
CA LEU A 69 0.84 0.12 3.10
C LEU A 69 0.80 1.38 2.23
N LEU A 70 -0.25 1.53 1.41
CA LEU A 70 -0.37 2.65 0.49
C LEU A 70 -0.58 3.97 1.25
N LYS A 71 -1.49 3.98 2.23
CA LYS A 71 -1.77 5.15 3.08
C LYS A 71 -0.53 5.64 3.81
N THR A 72 0.15 4.76 4.53
CA THR A 72 1.35 5.14 5.28
C THR A 72 2.48 5.61 4.38
N THR A 73 2.55 5.12 3.13
CA THR A 73 3.49 5.64 2.13
C THR A 73 3.20 7.11 1.80
N VAL A 74 1.93 7.46 1.58
CA VAL A 74 1.50 8.84 1.33
C VAL A 74 1.74 9.74 2.54
N GLU A 75 1.40 9.28 3.75
CA GLU A 75 1.62 10.03 5.00
C GLU A 75 3.10 10.24 5.31
N ALA A 76 3.93 9.24 5.05
CA ALA A 76 5.37 9.35 5.19
C ALA A 76 5.94 10.39 4.22
N ALA A 77 5.48 10.39 2.96
CA ALA A 77 5.88 11.38 1.96
C ALA A 77 5.53 12.82 2.38
N LYS A 78 4.34 13.04 2.96
CA LYS A 78 3.94 14.34 3.52
C LYS A 78 4.89 14.85 4.60
N ASN A 79 5.48 13.94 5.37
CA ASN A 79 6.42 14.25 6.44
C ASN A 79 7.89 14.19 5.99
N GLY A 80 8.16 14.09 4.68
CA GLY A 80 9.52 14.03 4.14
C GLY A 80 10.32 12.79 4.57
N ARG A 81 9.65 11.69 4.93
CA ARG A 81 10.27 10.44 5.42
C ARG A 81 9.84 9.22 4.60
N LEU A 82 10.51 8.09 4.83
CA LEU A 82 10.06 6.79 4.35
C LEU A 82 9.04 6.17 5.32
N PRO A 83 8.06 5.39 4.84
CA PRO A 83 7.21 4.61 5.72
C PRO A 83 8.08 3.53 6.38
N VAL A 84 7.76 3.22 7.64
CA VAL A 84 8.44 2.17 8.39
C VAL A 84 7.47 1.06 8.75
N PHE A 85 7.99 -0.15 8.97
CA PHE A 85 7.19 -1.33 9.28
C PHE A 85 6.18 -1.09 10.41
N LYS A 86 6.60 -0.43 11.50
CA LYS A 86 5.74 -0.11 12.65
C LYS A 86 4.49 0.68 12.25
N ASP A 87 4.62 1.68 11.39
CA ASP A 87 3.52 2.54 10.99
C ASP A 87 2.50 1.75 10.15
N ILE A 88 3.00 0.96 9.20
CA ILE A 88 2.18 0.06 8.37
C ILE A 88 1.43 -0.95 9.25
N ALA A 89 2.13 -1.58 10.19
CA ALA A 89 1.56 -2.56 11.10
C ALA A 89 0.50 -1.98 12.04
N ASN A 90 0.71 -0.75 12.52
CA ASN A 90 -0.27 -0.02 13.32
C ASN A 90 -1.52 0.32 12.51
N ALA A 91 -1.36 0.87 11.30
CA ALA A 91 -2.49 1.19 10.43
C ALA A 91 -3.28 -0.06 10.03
N ALA A 92 -2.60 -1.19 9.85
CA ALA A 92 -3.25 -2.47 9.57
C ALA A 92 -3.87 -3.14 10.80
N GLY A 93 -3.47 -2.75 12.02
CA GLY A 93 -3.90 -3.38 13.27
C GLY A 93 -3.42 -4.83 13.49
N ASP A 94 -2.48 -5.32 12.67
CA ASP A 94 -1.95 -6.68 12.79
C ASP A 94 -0.47 -6.76 12.36
N TYR A 95 0.42 -6.87 13.34
CA TYR A 95 1.86 -6.94 13.11
C TYR A 95 2.31 -8.22 12.40
N LYS A 96 1.68 -9.37 12.68
CA LYS A 96 2.10 -10.65 12.10
C LYS A 96 1.71 -10.72 10.64
N ALA A 97 0.47 -10.34 10.33
CA ALA A 97 -0.02 -10.28 8.97
C ALA A 97 0.77 -9.25 8.16
N SER A 98 1.05 -8.08 8.73
CA SER A 98 1.87 -7.04 8.08
C SER A 98 3.29 -7.51 7.79
N ALA A 99 3.96 -8.14 8.76
CA ALA A 99 5.30 -8.67 8.55
C ALA A 99 5.33 -9.72 7.43
N LYS A 100 4.37 -10.66 7.45
CA LYS A 100 4.26 -11.71 6.44
C LYS A 100 4.00 -11.13 5.05
N TYR A 101 3.08 -10.17 4.96
CA TYR A 101 2.71 -9.50 3.72
C TYR A 101 3.90 -8.74 3.11
N LEU A 102 4.56 -7.89 3.90
CA LEU A 102 5.69 -7.10 3.43
C LEU A 102 6.88 -7.95 3.01
N VAL A 103 7.21 -9.01 3.76
CA VAL A 103 8.27 -9.94 3.36
C VAL A 103 7.94 -10.61 2.03
N MET A 104 6.69 -11.03 1.83
CA MET A 104 6.28 -11.64 0.56
C MET A 104 6.35 -10.64 -0.60
N LEU A 105 5.85 -9.41 -0.42
CA LEU A 105 5.96 -8.36 -1.44
C LEU A 105 7.43 -8.05 -1.78
N ALA A 106 8.31 -8.09 -0.78
CA ALA A 106 9.74 -7.86 -0.99
C ALA A 106 10.41 -9.00 -1.73
N ASP A 107 10.08 -10.25 -1.41
CA ASP A 107 10.61 -11.43 -2.12
C ASP A 107 10.17 -11.46 -3.59
N MET A 108 9.09 -10.76 -3.93
CA MET A 108 8.59 -10.58 -5.30
C MET A 108 9.03 -9.27 -5.98
N GLY A 109 9.77 -8.41 -5.28
CA GLY A 109 10.30 -7.16 -5.82
C GLY A 109 9.33 -5.97 -5.85
N TYR A 110 8.10 -6.10 -5.32
CA TYR A 110 7.16 -4.98 -5.18
C TYR A 110 7.53 -4.01 -4.07
N VAL A 111 8.28 -4.50 -3.07
CA VAL A 111 8.78 -3.72 -1.94
C VAL A 111 10.30 -3.90 -1.85
N VAL A 112 11.00 -2.83 -1.49
CA VAL A 112 12.43 -2.85 -1.22
C VAL A 112 12.66 -2.48 0.24
N PHE A 113 13.52 -3.25 0.91
CA PHE A 113 14.00 -2.96 2.25
C PHE A 113 15.42 -2.40 2.17
N PRO A 114 15.61 -1.08 2.36
CA PRO A 114 16.93 -0.44 2.25
C PRO A 114 17.86 -0.76 3.43
N ASP A 115 17.36 -1.33 4.53
CA ASP A 115 18.17 -1.81 5.66
C ASP A 115 18.15 -3.36 5.70
N PRO A 116 19.20 -4.03 5.16
CA PRO A 116 19.26 -5.49 5.10
C PRO A 116 19.30 -6.16 6.47
N ALA A 117 19.90 -5.51 7.48
CA ALA A 117 20.05 -6.07 8.82
C ALA A 117 18.69 -6.17 9.52
N LYS A 118 17.89 -5.10 9.45
CA LYS A 118 16.51 -5.10 9.96
C LYS A 118 15.59 -5.97 9.10
N ALA A 119 15.78 -5.99 7.79
CA ALA A 119 15.04 -6.88 6.89
C ALA A 119 15.24 -8.35 7.26
N ALA A 120 16.47 -8.75 7.59
CA ALA A 120 16.77 -10.10 8.07
C ALA A 120 15.97 -10.42 9.35
N LYS A 121 15.85 -9.48 10.28
CA LYS A 121 15.05 -9.64 11.51
C LYS A 121 13.56 -9.78 11.24
N LEU A 122 13.01 -9.02 10.28
CA LEU A 122 11.62 -9.18 9.87
C LEU A 122 11.38 -10.57 9.24
N ARG A 123 12.28 -11.02 8.35
CA ARG A 123 12.21 -12.36 7.73
C ARG A 123 12.33 -13.49 8.76
N GLU A 124 13.20 -13.34 9.76
CA GLU A 124 13.31 -14.26 10.90
C GLU A 124 12.01 -14.30 11.71
N ALA A 125 11.40 -13.15 11.98
CA ALA A 125 10.15 -13.06 12.73
C ALA A 125 9.02 -13.83 12.03
N VAL A 126 8.87 -13.66 10.71
CA VAL A 126 7.86 -14.37 9.90
C VAL A 126 8.02 -15.89 9.94
N LYS A 127 9.25 -16.39 10.12
CA LYS A 127 9.56 -17.83 10.21
C LYS A 127 9.54 -18.37 11.65
N ALA A 128 9.35 -17.50 12.65
CA ALA A 128 9.43 -17.90 14.06
C ALA A 128 8.27 -18.83 14.44
N VAL A 129 8.60 -19.96 15.08
CA VAL A 129 7.61 -20.94 15.56
C VAL A 129 7.04 -20.55 16.94
N SER A 130 7.83 -19.86 17.77
CA SER A 130 7.42 -19.42 19.10
C SER A 130 7.17 -17.92 19.19
N GLU A 131 6.17 -17.52 19.98
CA GLU A 131 5.84 -16.11 20.23
C GLU A 131 7.03 -15.34 20.82
N SER A 132 7.78 -15.95 21.73
CA SER A 132 8.95 -15.30 22.35
C SER A 132 10.07 -15.02 21.34
N ARG A 133 10.27 -15.91 20.35
CA ARG A 133 11.23 -15.64 19.26
C ARG A 133 10.68 -14.58 18.32
N TYR A 134 9.40 -14.68 17.93
CA TYR A 134 8.73 -13.69 17.11
C TYR A 134 8.88 -12.28 17.71
N ARG A 135 8.53 -12.09 18.99
CA ARG A 135 8.63 -10.81 19.69
C ARG A 135 10.05 -10.24 19.72
N ARG A 136 11.06 -11.08 19.98
CA ARG A 136 12.46 -10.62 19.98
C ARG A 136 12.93 -10.14 18.60
N CYS A 137 12.53 -10.83 17.54
CA CYS A 137 12.89 -10.45 16.17
C CYS A 137 12.11 -9.22 15.71
N ILE A 138 10.80 -9.14 15.97
CA ILE A 138 9.94 -8.05 15.50
C ILE A 138 10.31 -6.70 16.11
N LEU A 139 10.70 -6.67 17.39
CA LEU A 139 11.15 -5.46 18.07
C LEU A 139 12.38 -4.83 17.40
N LYS A 140 13.25 -5.66 16.81
CA LYS A 140 14.46 -5.21 16.09
C LYS A 140 14.19 -4.80 14.64
N ALA A 141 12.95 -4.91 14.17
CA ALA A 141 12.56 -4.57 12.80
C ALA A 141 11.48 -3.48 12.75
N LEU A 142 11.08 -2.90 13.88
CA LEU A 142 9.99 -1.93 13.96
C LEU A 142 10.23 -0.69 13.09
N ASP A 143 11.46 -0.18 13.12
CA ASP A 143 11.90 0.99 12.37
C ASP A 143 12.54 0.61 11.02
N LEU A 144 12.23 -0.57 10.49
CA LEU A 144 12.64 -0.97 9.14
C LEU A 144 11.95 -0.07 8.10
N PRO A 145 12.68 0.71 7.29
CA PRO A 145 12.07 1.46 6.21
C PRO A 145 11.54 0.52 5.12
N VAL A 146 10.46 0.94 4.47
CA VAL A 146 9.77 0.19 3.43
C VAL A 146 9.65 1.10 2.21
N VAL A 147 10.05 0.64 1.04
CA VAL A 147 9.96 1.42 -0.21
C VAL A 147 9.13 0.65 -1.22
N LEU A 148 8.08 1.26 -1.76
CA LEU A 148 7.34 0.68 -2.89
C LEU A 148 8.18 0.79 -4.17
N ASN A 149 8.29 -0.31 -4.90
CA ASN A 149 8.90 -0.33 -6.22
C ASN A 149 7.86 0.09 -7.27
N ILE A 150 7.71 1.40 -7.46
CA ILE A 150 6.72 1.99 -8.37
C ILE A 150 6.86 1.44 -9.78
N ASN A 151 8.09 1.29 -10.30
CA ASN A 151 8.33 0.79 -11.65
C ASN A 151 7.75 -0.62 -11.85
N VAL A 152 7.90 -1.50 -10.88
CA VAL A 152 7.31 -2.86 -10.93
C VAL A 152 5.79 -2.78 -10.80
N LEU A 153 5.27 -1.94 -9.90
CA LEU A 153 3.83 -1.77 -9.71
C LEU A 153 3.15 -1.25 -10.99
N GLU A 154 3.76 -0.29 -11.68
CA GLU A 154 3.25 0.29 -12.94
C GLU A 154 3.13 -0.76 -14.04
N SER A 155 4.07 -1.71 -14.14
CA SER A 155 4.04 -2.77 -15.16
C SER A 155 2.83 -3.70 -15.07
N SER A 156 2.17 -3.75 -13.91
CA SER A 156 0.99 -4.59 -13.64
C SER A 156 -0.27 -3.78 -13.33
N ALA A 157 -0.19 -2.46 -13.48
CA ALA A 157 -1.28 -1.57 -13.15
C ALA A 157 -2.39 -1.59 -14.21
N VAL A 158 -3.61 -1.27 -13.77
CA VAL A 158 -4.76 -1.08 -14.65
C VAL A 158 -5.20 0.35 -14.62
N LYS A 159 -5.62 0.86 -15.78
CA LYS A 159 -6.22 2.18 -15.92
C LYS A 159 -7.72 2.09 -15.66
N VAL A 160 -8.22 2.97 -14.81
CA VAL A 160 -9.65 3.13 -14.53
C VAL A 160 -10.05 4.55 -14.87
N ASP A 161 -11.14 4.69 -15.62
CA ASP A 161 -11.69 5.99 -15.96
C ASP A 161 -12.45 6.59 -14.77
N CYS A 162 -12.06 7.81 -14.44
CA CYS A 162 -12.56 8.57 -13.32
C CYS A 162 -12.97 9.98 -13.77
N THR A 163 -13.82 10.59 -12.96
CA THR A 163 -14.23 11.98 -13.06
C THR A 163 -14.00 12.66 -11.72
N PHE A 164 -13.64 13.95 -11.74
CA PHE A 164 -13.53 14.74 -10.53
C PHE A 164 -14.74 15.65 -10.42
N ARG A 165 -15.56 15.44 -9.39
CA ARG A 165 -16.77 16.24 -9.14
C ARG A 165 -16.88 16.55 -7.67
N SER A 166 -17.23 17.79 -7.35
CA SER A 166 -17.44 18.25 -5.98
C SER A 166 -16.27 17.92 -5.03
N GLY A 167 -15.03 18.05 -5.52
CA GLY A 167 -13.82 17.79 -4.73
C GLY A 167 -13.50 16.31 -4.51
N LYS A 168 -14.11 15.38 -5.26
CA LYS A 168 -13.85 13.94 -5.12
C LYS A 168 -13.67 13.27 -6.49
N LEU A 169 -12.76 12.29 -6.54
CA LEU A 169 -12.68 11.32 -7.62
C LEU A 169 -13.82 10.30 -7.49
N SER A 170 -14.56 10.17 -8.57
CA SER A 170 -15.56 9.12 -8.79
C SER A 170 -15.16 8.30 -10.01
N CYS A 171 -14.94 7.00 -9.81
CA CYS A 171 -14.45 6.09 -10.84
C CYS A 171 -15.51 5.04 -11.18
N ASN A 172 -15.65 4.74 -12.48
CA ASN A 172 -16.58 3.72 -12.95
C ASN A 172 -15.86 2.36 -12.99
N PHE A 173 -16.34 1.42 -12.18
CA PHE A 173 -15.78 0.06 -12.13
C PHE A 173 -16.70 -0.89 -12.88
N TYR A 174 -16.27 -1.35 -14.06
CA TYR A 174 -17.08 -2.19 -14.95
C TYR A 174 -17.12 -3.68 -14.58
N SER A 175 -16.35 -4.14 -13.57
CA SER A 175 -16.27 -5.55 -13.17
C SER A 175 -16.74 -5.82 -11.74
N HIS A 176 -17.42 -6.95 -11.52
CA HIS A 176 -17.78 -7.48 -10.20
C HIS A 176 -16.69 -8.43 -9.67
N ASN A 177 -15.43 -7.97 -9.56
CA ASN A 177 -14.31 -8.84 -9.18
C ASN A 177 -13.35 -8.16 -8.17
N GLU A 178 -12.38 -8.92 -7.65
CA GLU A 178 -11.30 -8.48 -6.75
C GLU A 178 -10.62 -7.17 -7.19
N GLU A 179 -10.47 -6.98 -8.51
CA GLU A 179 -9.90 -5.78 -9.11
C GLU A 179 -10.68 -4.50 -8.77
N ARG A 180 -12.02 -4.60 -8.65
CA ARG A 180 -12.87 -3.48 -8.23
C ARG A 180 -12.63 -3.10 -6.78
N GLU A 181 -12.43 -4.07 -5.91
CA GLU A 181 -12.17 -3.79 -4.48
C GLU A 181 -10.80 -3.14 -4.29
N ARG A 182 -9.77 -3.55 -5.04
CA ARG A 182 -8.46 -2.85 -5.08
C ARG A 182 -8.60 -1.42 -5.57
N ALA A 183 -9.32 -1.25 -6.67
CA ALA A 183 -9.49 0.06 -7.27
C ALA A 183 -10.25 1.01 -6.34
N LYS A 184 -11.34 0.56 -5.70
CA LYS A 184 -12.05 1.34 -4.67
C LYS A 184 -11.14 1.75 -3.52
N LEU A 185 -10.34 0.81 -3.01
CA LEU A 185 -9.41 1.07 -1.92
C LEU A 185 -8.41 2.16 -2.28
N GLN A 186 -7.83 2.10 -3.47
CA GLN A 186 -6.89 3.12 -3.92
C GLN A 186 -7.59 4.46 -4.15
N VAL A 187 -8.76 4.49 -4.81
CA VAL A 187 -9.55 5.72 -4.96
C VAL A 187 -9.86 6.37 -3.60
N ASN A 188 -10.19 5.58 -2.58
CA ASN A 188 -10.43 6.10 -1.23
C ASN A 188 -9.17 6.79 -0.67
N ILE A 189 -7.99 6.20 -0.86
CA ILE A 189 -6.73 6.83 -0.46
C ILE A 189 -6.55 8.15 -1.20
N PHE A 190 -6.71 8.19 -2.53
CA PHE A 190 -6.58 9.45 -3.27
C PHE A 190 -7.52 10.52 -2.72
N ASN A 191 -8.80 10.20 -2.54
CA ASN A 191 -9.82 11.09 -1.99
C ASN A 191 -9.56 11.58 -0.56
N GLU A 192 -8.67 10.94 0.21
CA GLU A 192 -8.25 11.45 1.52
C GLU A 192 -7.21 12.57 1.43
N TYR A 193 -6.51 12.69 0.29
CA TYR A 193 -5.40 13.64 0.13
C TYR A 193 -5.62 14.69 -0.96
N ILE A 194 -6.44 14.40 -1.97
CA ILE A 194 -6.94 15.39 -2.95
C ILE A 194 -8.27 15.99 -2.51
#